data_AF-A0A2S9YJM7-F1
#
_entry.id   AF-A0A2S9YJM7-F1
#
_cell.length_a   1.000
_cell.length_b   1.000
_cell.length_c   1.000
_cell.angle_alpha   90.00
_cell.angle_beta   90.00
_cell.angle_gamma   90.00
#
_symmetry.space_group_name_H-M   'P 1'
#
loop_
_entity.id
_entity.type
_entity.pdbx_description
1 polymer ?
#
loop_
_entity_poly.entity_id
_entity_poly.type
_entity_poly.pdbx_seq_one_letter_code
_entity_poly.pdbx_strand_id
1 'polypeptide(L)'
;MLFMNDGVYAADHADAPGSGADPAADIGDLYAWRTDSDTLVAVVTFAGLAEAGAPATYDAEVLYGIHIDNTGNGVANIDIWCRFGLNMAMEWGIQCLNVPGADGPVDGPVDTTNEGGNGTMVYAGPRENPFFFDFEGFDGTLMSGDLMFDPMNDTFAGTNVTAIVVEMDAAAAAGGGTTLEVWTSTGRLGAP
;
A
#
# COMPACT_ATOMS: atom_id res chain seq x y z
N MET A 1 9.12 -22.15 -30.50
CA MET A 1 8.87 -20.76 -30.09
C MET A 1 7.69 -20.82 -29.14
N LEU A 2 7.99 -20.93 -27.85
CA LEU A 2 7.02 -21.14 -26.77
C LEU A 2 6.99 -19.81 -26.01
N PHE A 3 5.89 -19.07 -26.14
CA PHE A 3 5.69 -17.84 -25.37
C PHE A 3 5.45 -18.26 -23.92
N MET A 4 6.37 -17.88 -23.04
CA MET A 4 6.11 -17.87 -21.61
C MET A 4 5.06 -16.77 -21.37
N ASN A 5 3.92 -17.18 -20.85
CA ASN A 5 2.96 -16.27 -20.26
C ASN A 5 3.57 -15.85 -18.92
N ASP A 6 4.38 -14.79 -18.93
CA ASP A 6 4.68 -14.07 -17.70
C ASP A 6 3.32 -13.62 -17.17
N GLY A 7 2.91 -14.25 -16.07
CA GLY A 7 1.66 -13.93 -15.40
C GLY A 7 1.69 -12.44 -15.11
N VAL A 8 0.77 -11.70 -15.73
CA VAL A 8 0.48 -10.34 -15.30
C VAL A 8 -0.05 -10.49 -13.88
N TYR A 9 0.71 -10.02 -12.89
CA TYR A 9 0.20 -9.76 -11.55
C TYR A 9 -0.73 -8.55 -11.70
N ALA A 10 -1.99 -8.83 -12.03
CA ALA A 10 -3.05 -7.84 -11.96
C ALA A 10 -3.34 -7.52 -10.50
N ALA A 11 -3.95 -6.36 -10.23
CA ALA A 11 -4.52 -6.07 -8.93
C ALA A 11 -5.51 -7.19 -8.57
N ASP A 12 -5.36 -7.78 -7.39
CA ASP A 12 -6.25 -8.82 -6.87
C ASP A 12 -7.28 -8.26 -5.89
N HIS A 13 -7.52 -6.93 -5.96
CA HIS A 13 -8.40 -6.14 -5.12
C HIS A 13 -9.82 -6.74 -5.06
N ALA A 14 -9.99 -7.69 -4.13
CA ALA A 14 -11.12 -8.60 -3.92
C ALA A 14 -11.31 -9.80 -4.91
N ASP A 15 -10.35 -10.12 -5.78
CA ASP A 15 -10.51 -11.14 -6.84
C ASP A 15 -10.06 -12.57 -6.46
N ALA A 16 -9.29 -12.74 -5.38
CA ALA A 16 -8.90 -14.07 -4.91
C ALA A 16 -9.85 -14.55 -3.78
N PRO A 17 -10.31 -15.83 -3.79
CA PRO A 17 -11.19 -16.36 -2.75
C PRO A 17 -10.63 -16.28 -1.31
N GLY A 18 -9.31 -16.06 -1.17
CA GLY A 18 -8.62 -15.88 0.11
C GLY A 18 -8.45 -14.43 0.56
N SER A 19 -8.39 -13.46 -0.37
CA SER A 19 -8.18 -12.04 -0.05
C SER A 19 -9.40 -11.41 0.62
N GLY A 20 -10.61 -11.70 0.12
CA GLY A 20 -11.85 -11.25 0.77
C GLY A 20 -12.10 -11.84 2.17
N ALA A 21 -11.35 -12.85 2.60
CA ALA A 21 -11.51 -13.49 3.91
C ALA A 21 -10.66 -12.83 5.02
N ASP A 22 -9.64 -12.05 4.67
CA ASP A 22 -8.79 -11.31 5.62
C ASP A 22 -8.54 -9.87 5.14
N PRO A 23 -9.54 -8.98 5.26
CA PRO A 23 -9.44 -7.61 4.72
C PRO A 23 -8.26 -6.81 5.27
N ALA A 24 -7.78 -7.12 6.48
CA ALA A 24 -6.63 -6.43 7.07
C ALA A 24 -5.31 -6.86 6.40
N ALA A 25 -5.21 -8.06 5.86
CA ALA A 25 -4.02 -8.52 5.13
C ALA A 25 -4.14 -8.35 3.61
N ASP A 26 -5.32 -7.98 3.12
CA ASP A 26 -5.62 -7.83 1.69
C ASP A 26 -5.15 -6.49 1.14
N ILE A 27 -4.01 -6.50 0.42
CA ILE A 27 -3.47 -5.30 -0.22
C ILE A 27 -4.34 -4.98 -1.44
N GLY A 28 -4.80 -3.73 -1.54
CA GLY A 28 -5.40 -3.23 -2.76
C GLY A 28 -4.36 -2.78 -3.76
N ASP A 29 -3.65 -1.71 -3.42
CA ASP A 29 -2.75 -1.03 -4.33
C ASP A 29 -1.47 -0.56 -3.63
N LEU A 30 -0.40 -0.46 -4.42
CA LEU A 30 0.82 0.24 -4.07
C LEU A 30 0.99 1.44 -5.01
N TYR A 31 1.12 2.63 -4.43
CA TYR A 31 1.52 3.83 -5.13
C TYR A 31 2.91 4.24 -4.66
N ALA A 32 3.79 4.61 -5.59
CA ALA A 32 5.10 5.15 -5.24
C ALA A 32 5.50 6.27 -6.19
N TRP A 33 5.92 7.42 -5.65
CA TRP A 33 6.36 8.55 -6.44
C TRP A 33 7.39 9.40 -5.70
N ARG A 34 8.25 10.10 -6.46
CA ARG A 34 9.13 11.14 -5.92
C ARG A 34 8.39 12.47 -5.93
N THR A 35 8.61 13.27 -4.90
CA THR A 35 8.07 14.63 -4.77
C THR A 35 9.08 15.68 -5.26
N ASP A 36 8.61 16.92 -5.47
CA ASP A 36 9.48 18.06 -5.80
C ASP A 36 10.41 18.47 -4.63
N SER A 37 10.17 17.95 -3.42
CA SER A 37 10.98 18.17 -2.23
C SER A 37 12.01 17.07 -1.98
N ASP A 38 12.36 16.29 -3.02
CA ASP A 38 13.33 15.18 -2.95
C ASP A 38 13.00 14.10 -1.90
N THR A 39 11.71 13.91 -1.61
CA THR A 39 11.21 12.76 -0.85
C THR A 39 10.65 11.68 -1.78
N LEU A 40 10.68 10.43 -1.34
CA LEU A 40 9.99 9.31 -1.96
C LEU A 40 8.77 8.99 -1.10
N VAL A 41 7.60 8.93 -1.71
CA VAL A 41 6.36 8.53 -1.04
C VAL A 41 5.98 7.13 -1.51
N ALA A 42 5.65 6.26 -0.57
CA ALA A 42 5.02 4.96 -0.83
C ALA A 42 3.69 4.88 -0.07
N VAL A 43 2.64 4.41 -0.73
CA VAL A 43 1.31 4.22 -0.15
C VAL A 43 0.85 2.80 -0.42
N VAL A 44 0.48 2.09 0.65
CA VAL A 44 -0.16 0.77 0.56
C VAL A 44 -1.60 0.90 1.02
N THR A 45 -2.56 0.56 0.16
CA THR A 45 -3.98 0.50 0.51
C THR A 45 -4.39 -0.93 0.85
N PHE A 46 -5.35 -1.08 1.75
CA PHE A 46 -5.91 -2.37 2.18
C PHE A 46 -7.29 -2.19 2.81
N ALA A 47 -7.99 -3.29 3.06
CA ALA A 47 -9.33 -3.30 3.67
C ALA A 47 -10.35 -2.39 2.97
N GLY A 48 -10.30 -2.31 1.63
CA GLY A 48 -11.38 -1.79 0.78
C GLY A 48 -12.40 -2.89 0.43
N LEU A 49 -13.54 -2.62 -0.18
CA LEU A 49 -14.21 -1.35 -0.51
C LEU A 49 -15.14 -0.96 0.64
N ALA A 50 -14.69 -0.10 1.56
CA ALA A 50 -15.49 0.30 2.71
C ALA A 50 -16.45 1.44 2.36
N GLU A 51 -17.61 1.51 3.03
CA GLU A 51 -18.54 2.64 2.88
C GLU A 51 -17.90 3.96 3.30
N ALA A 52 -18.32 5.07 2.68
CA ALA A 52 -17.87 6.41 3.06
C ALA A 52 -18.09 6.67 4.56
N GLY A 53 -17.02 7.06 5.26
CA GLY A 53 -17.05 7.36 6.69
C GLY A 53 -17.00 6.12 7.60
N ALA A 54 -16.87 4.92 7.04
CA ALA A 54 -16.55 3.73 7.82
C ALA A 54 -15.18 3.89 8.52
N PRO A 55 -15.02 3.33 9.74
CA PRO A 55 -13.73 3.32 10.42
C PRO A 55 -12.71 2.50 9.62
N ALA A 56 -11.44 2.90 9.68
CA ALA A 56 -10.35 2.11 9.15
C ALA A 56 -10.20 0.77 9.88
N THR A 57 -9.69 -0.24 9.17
CA THR A 57 -9.42 -1.57 9.70
C THR A 57 -7.96 -1.66 10.11
N TYR A 58 -7.69 -2.17 11.31
CA TYR A 58 -6.32 -2.41 11.78
C TYR A 58 -6.27 -3.75 12.48
N ASP A 59 -5.19 -4.49 12.26
CA ASP A 59 -4.95 -5.77 12.91
C ASP A 59 -3.50 -5.81 13.43
N ALA A 60 -3.36 -6.08 14.74
CA ALA A 60 -2.07 -6.13 15.42
C ALA A 60 -1.22 -7.35 15.02
N GLU A 61 -1.84 -8.34 14.38
CA GLU A 61 -1.18 -9.55 13.91
C GLU A 61 -0.81 -9.47 12.42
N VAL A 62 -1.01 -8.34 11.74
CA VAL A 62 -0.57 -8.14 10.35
C VAL A 62 0.69 -7.29 10.31
N LEU A 63 1.68 -7.79 9.58
CA LEU A 63 2.92 -7.09 9.25
C LEU A 63 2.88 -6.69 7.77
N TYR A 64 3.14 -5.42 7.49
CA TYR A 64 3.19 -4.84 6.15
C TYR A 64 4.65 -4.54 5.79
N GLY A 65 5.10 -5.03 4.65
CA GLY A 65 6.44 -4.78 4.10
C GLY A 65 6.35 -3.84 2.90
N ILE A 66 7.16 -2.78 2.89
CA ILE A 66 7.46 -1.99 1.69
C ILE A 66 8.92 -2.27 1.34
N HIS A 67 9.14 -2.82 0.16
CA HIS A 67 10.43 -3.33 -0.27
C HIS A 67 11.01 -2.43 -1.36
N ILE A 68 12.28 -2.10 -1.25
CA ILE A 68 12.97 -1.25 -2.22
C ILE A 68 14.24 -1.98 -2.68
N ASP A 69 14.31 -2.27 -3.97
CA ASP A 69 15.56 -2.61 -4.67
C ASP A 69 16.07 -1.36 -5.38
N ASN A 70 17.24 -0.90 -4.94
CA ASN A 70 17.94 0.25 -5.51
C ASN A 70 19.18 -0.16 -6.34
N THR A 71 19.32 -1.45 -6.61
CA THR A 71 20.36 -2.06 -7.43
C THR A 71 19.85 -2.68 -8.74
N GLY A 72 18.55 -2.95 -8.85
CA GLY A 72 17.89 -3.49 -10.05
C GLY A 72 18.22 -4.96 -10.29
N ASN A 73 18.35 -5.75 -9.22
CA ASN A 73 18.61 -7.19 -9.27
C ASN A 73 17.40 -8.05 -8.88
N GLY A 74 16.24 -7.42 -8.59
CA GLY A 74 15.02 -8.06 -8.15
C GLY A 74 15.05 -8.53 -6.69
N VAL A 75 15.98 -8.02 -5.89
CA VAL A 75 16.14 -8.36 -4.46
C VAL A 75 16.18 -7.07 -3.64
N ALA A 76 15.30 -6.98 -2.65
CA ALA A 76 15.21 -5.80 -1.81
C ALA A 76 16.55 -5.51 -1.12
N ASN A 77 16.99 -4.26 -1.17
CA ASN A 77 18.10 -3.75 -0.37
C ASN A 77 17.61 -3.12 0.93
N ILE A 78 16.37 -2.63 0.93
CA ILE A 78 15.71 -1.99 2.06
C ILE A 78 14.33 -2.61 2.22
N ASP A 79 14.05 -3.10 3.42
CA ASP A 79 12.73 -3.52 3.86
C ASP A 79 12.24 -2.56 4.94
N ILE A 80 11.12 -1.89 4.67
CA ILE A 80 10.39 -1.07 5.65
C ILE A 80 9.27 -1.94 6.21
N TRP A 81 9.24 -2.12 7.52
CA TRP A 81 8.26 -2.98 8.19
C TRP A 81 7.32 -2.16 9.05
N CYS A 82 6.04 -2.13 8.67
CA CYS A 82 4.98 -1.42 9.38
C CYS A 82 4.02 -2.39 10.07
N ARG A 83 3.56 -2.06 11.28
CA ARG A 83 2.53 -2.82 12.00
C ARG A 83 1.71 -1.93 12.93
N PHE A 84 0.55 -2.44 13.35
CA PHE A 84 -0.37 -1.77 14.26
C PHE A 84 -0.28 -2.29 15.71
N GLY A 85 -0.82 -1.49 16.63
CA GLY A 85 -0.92 -1.76 18.07
C GLY A 85 0.09 -0.95 18.87
N LEU A 86 -0.33 -0.25 19.93
CA LEU A 86 -0.66 -0.69 21.28
C LEU A 86 -1.58 0.32 22.01
N ASN A 87 -2.02 -0.06 23.19
CA ASN A 87 -2.37 0.74 24.37
C ASN A 87 -3.00 -0.27 25.37
N MET A 88 -3.09 -0.11 26.69
CA MET A 88 -3.38 1.05 27.54
C MET A 88 -2.15 1.85 27.97
N ALA A 89 -1.75 2.70 27.04
CA ALA A 89 -1.01 3.92 27.29
C ALA A 89 0.48 3.78 27.55
N MET A 90 1.19 2.91 26.85
CA MET A 90 2.55 3.36 26.57
C MET A 90 2.90 3.50 25.11
N GLU A 91 2.01 3.20 24.18
CA GLU A 91 2.55 2.89 22.87
C GLU A 91 1.47 2.90 21.80
N TRP A 92 1.88 3.39 20.63
CA TRP A 92 1.50 3.10 19.26
C TRP A 92 0.05 2.99 18.78
N GLY A 93 -0.24 3.66 17.68
CA GLY A 93 -1.30 3.25 16.74
C GLY A 93 -0.68 2.57 15.53
N ILE A 94 0.50 3.00 15.10
CA ILE A 94 1.32 2.38 14.06
C ILE A 94 2.79 2.52 14.45
N GLN A 95 3.62 1.56 14.03
CA GLN A 95 5.07 1.69 13.99
C GLN A 95 5.61 1.18 12.67
N CYS A 96 6.49 1.95 12.05
CA CYS A 96 7.28 1.57 10.89
C CYS A 96 8.78 1.61 11.21
N LEU A 97 9.47 0.53 10.88
CA LEU A 97 10.90 0.38 11.08
C LEU A 97 11.65 0.59 9.77
N ASN A 98 12.89 1.07 9.87
CA ASN A 98 13.83 1.19 8.76
C ASN A 98 13.37 2.12 7.63
N VAL A 99 12.59 3.16 7.96
CA VAL A 99 12.21 4.21 7.01
C VAL A 99 13.47 4.98 6.57
N PRO A 100 13.81 5.03 5.26
CA PRO A 100 15.00 5.73 4.79
C PRO A 100 15.03 7.20 5.21
N GLY A 101 16.11 7.60 5.89
CA GLY A 101 16.30 8.96 6.39
C GLY A 101 15.73 9.23 7.79
N ALA A 102 14.94 8.32 8.36
CA ALA A 102 14.42 8.50 9.71
C ALA A 102 15.52 8.33 10.78
N ASP A 103 15.38 9.04 11.91
CA ASP A 103 16.32 8.96 13.04
C ASP A 103 16.17 7.65 13.86
N GLY A 104 15.09 6.90 13.63
CA GLY A 104 14.75 5.66 14.33
C GLY A 104 13.43 5.06 13.83
N PRO A 105 12.78 4.18 14.63
CA PRO A 105 11.39 3.82 14.40
C PRO A 105 10.51 5.07 14.24
N VAL A 106 9.65 5.07 13.23
CA VAL A 106 8.67 6.14 13.02
C VAL A 106 7.32 5.60 13.42
N ASP A 107 6.75 6.20 14.44
CA ASP A 107 5.65 5.61 15.12
C ASP A 107 4.74 6.70 15.72
N GLY A 108 3.45 6.43 15.78
CA GLY A 108 2.48 7.34 16.39
C GLY A 108 1.05 6.83 16.40
N PRO A 109 0.09 7.65 16.84
CA PRO A 109 -1.32 7.32 16.70
C PRO A 109 -1.68 7.13 15.21
N VAL A 110 -2.70 6.30 14.97
CA VAL A 110 -3.37 6.27 13.67
C VAL A 110 -4.12 7.59 13.44
N ASP A 111 -4.45 7.84 12.18
CA ASP A 111 -5.10 9.07 11.72
C ASP A 111 -4.34 10.36 12.08
N THR A 112 -3.01 10.26 12.15
CA THR A 112 -2.08 11.36 12.44
C THR A 112 -0.83 11.19 11.59
N THR A 113 -0.24 12.30 11.15
CA THR A 113 1.08 12.30 10.51
C THR A 113 2.16 12.26 11.58
N ASN A 114 2.95 11.19 11.57
CA ASN A 114 3.96 10.90 12.58
C ASN A 114 5.35 11.19 12.01
N GLU A 115 6.07 12.10 12.65
CA GLU A 115 7.39 12.59 12.22
C GLU A 115 8.49 11.60 12.58
N GLY A 116 9.28 11.16 11.60
CA GLY A 116 10.43 10.27 11.80
C GLY A 116 11.79 10.98 11.92
N GLY A 117 11.80 12.31 11.83
CA GLY A 117 13.02 13.10 11.69
C GLY A 117 13.46 13.24 10.22
N ASN A 118 14.30 14.22 9.95
CA ASN A 118 14.84 14.55 8.61
C ASN A 118 13.77 14.63 7.48
N GLY A 119 12.56 15.08 7.80
CA GLY A 119 11.46 15.21 6.84
C GLY A 119 10.74 13.90 6.48
N THR A 120 11.07 12.79 7.15
CA THR A 120 10.35 11.52 7.00
C THR A 120 9.05 11.50 7.79
N MET A 121 8.01 10.89 7.23
CA MET A 121 6.66 10.86 7.79
C MET A 121 6.01 9.49 7.63
N VAL A 122 5.19 9.11 8.59
CA VAL A 122 4.29 7.95 8.50
C VAL A 122 2.88 8.33 8.88
N TYR A 123 1.90 7.93 8.08
CA TYR A 123 0.47 8.04 8.38
C TYR A 123 -0.20 6.68 8.19
N ALA A 124 -1.19 6.36 9.02
CA ALA A 124 -2.11 5.28 8.72
C ALA A 124 -3.56 5.59 9.08
N GLY A 125 -4.49 5.39 8.15
CA GLY A 125 -5.89 5.76 8.34
C GLY A 125 -6.74 5.74 7.06
N PRO A 126 -8.03 6.11 7.19
CA PRO A 126 -8.97 6.03 6.08
C PRO A 126 -8.63 7.04 4.99
N ARG A 127 -8.75 6.61 3.73
CA ARG A 127 -8.66 7.46 2.54
C ARG A 127 -9.77 7.07 1.57
N GLU A 128 -10.23 8.03 0.78
CA GLU A 128 -11.06 7.74 -0.38
C GLU A 128 -10.26 6.81 -1.31
N ASN A 129 -10.92 5.81 -1.88
CA ASN A 129 -10.27 4.86 -2.77
C ASN A 129 -9.75 5.60 -4.02
N PRO A 130 -8.41 5.62 -4.27
CA PRO A 130 -7.85 6.28 -5.43
C PRO A 130 -8.00 5.47 -6.74
N PHE A 131 -8.52 4.24 -6.68
CA PHE A 131 -8.75 3.42 -7.86
C PHE A 131 -9.98 3.90 -8.64
N PHE A 132 -9.76 4.29 -9.89
CA PHE A 132 -10.80 4.68 -10.83
C PHE A 132 -10.95 3.59 -11.90
N PHE A 133 -12.12 2.98 -11.98
CA PHE A 133 -12.41 1.99 -13.02
C PHE A 133 -13.90 1.83 -13.29
N ASP A 134 -14.23 1.67 -14.57
CA ASP A 134 -15.57 1.33 -15.03
C ASP A 134 -15.72 -0.20 -15.10
N PHE A 135 -16.03 -0.81 -13.95
CA PHE A 135 -16.21 -2.25 -13.82
C PHE A 135 -17.46 -2.74 -14.56
N GLU A 136 -18.51 -1.92 -14.63
CA GLU A 136 -19.72 -2.21 -15.41
C GLU A 136 -19.39 -2.31 -16.91
N GLY A 137 -18.61 -1.36 -17.45
CA GLY A 137 -18.13 -1.40 -18.83
C GLY A 137 -17.20 -2.59 -19.10
N PHE A 138 -16.40 -3.00 -18.12
CA PHE A 138 -15.58 -4.21 -18.21
C PHE A 138 -16.43 -5.49 -18.30
N ASP A 139 -17.36 -5.71 -17.36
CA ASP A 139 -18.24 -6.89 -17.36
C ASP A 139 -19.10 -6.93 -18.62
N GLY A 140 -19.65 -5.78 -19.02
CA GLY A 140 -20.37 -5.64 -20.26
C GLY A 140 -19.51 -5.98 -21.49
N THR A 141 -18.25 -5.55 -21.53
CA THR A 141 -17.31 -5.90 -22.61
C THR A 141 -17.08 -7.40 -22.68
N LEU A 142 -16.88 -8.07 -21.52
CA LEU A 142 -16.72 -9.52 -21.45
C LEU A 142 -17.97 -10.26 -21.94
N MET A 143 -19.16 -9.81 -21.54
CA MET A 143 -20.43 -10.45 -21.87
C MET A 143 -20.83 -10.28 -23.34
N SER A 144 -20.60 -9.10 -23.91
CA SER A 144 -21.05 -8.74 -25.27
C SER A 144 -20.00 -9.01 -26.35
N GLY A 145 -18.71 -8.91 -26.01
CA GLY A 145 -17.60 -8.87 -26.97
C GLY A 145 -17.36 -7.49 -27.61
N ASP A 146 -18.19 -6.50 -27.30
CA ASP A 146 -18.05 -5.12 -27.77
C ASP A 146 -17.41 -4.24 -26.68
N LEU A 147 -16.56 -3.28 -27.04
CA LEU A 147 -15.93 -2.38 -26.07
C LEU A 147 -16.97 -1.42 -25.47
N MET A 148 -17.24 -1.53 -24.17
CA MET A 148 -18.32 -0.80 -23.48
C MET A 148 -17.86 0.13 -22.34
N PHE A 149 -16.58 0.48 -22.27
CA PHE A 149 -16.06 1.42 -21.26
C PHE A 149 -16.65 2.85 -21.44
N ASP A 150 -17.12 3.43 -20.35
CA ASP A 150 -17.47 4.84 -20.19
C ASP A 150 -16.39 5.57 -19.36
N PRO A 151 -15.68 6.56 -19.94
CA PRO A 151 -14.64 7.31 -19.22
C PRO A 151 -15.18 8.20 -18.10
N MET A 152 -16.50 8.35 -17.94
CA MET A 152 -17.13 9.10 -16.86
C MET A 152 -17.60 8.21 -15.72
N ASN A 153 -17.56 6.88 -15.87
CA ASN A 153 -18.01 5.96 -14.84
C ASN A 153 -16.85 5.58 -13.93
N ASP A 154 -17.06 5.74 -12.63
CA ASP A 154 -16.18 5.25 -11.58
C ASP A 154 -17.01 4.36 -10.65
N THR A 155 -16.84 3.05 -10.79
CA THR A 155 -17.57 2.07 -9.98
C THR A 155 -17.18 2.17 -8.50
N PHE A 156 -15.98 2.67 -8.20
CA PHE A 156 -15.43 2.70 -6.85
C PHE A 156 -15.51 4.07 -6.19
N ALA A 157 -16.03 5.07 -6.91
CA ALA A 157 -16.25 6.42 -6.39
C ALA A 157 -17.04 6.40 -5.08
N GLY A 158 -16.55 7.17 -4.09
CA GLY A 158 -17.17 7.28 -2.78
C GLY A 158 -16.94 6.11 -1.84
N THR A 159 -16.13 5.11 -2.23
CA THR A 159 -15.66 4.07 -1.30
C THR A 159 -14.37 4.52 -0.59
N ASN A 160 -14.12 3.92 0.57
CA ASN A 160 -12.92 4.12 1.37
C ASN A 160 -12.03 2.88 1.36
N VAL A 161 -10.74 3.13 1.55
CA VAL A 161 -9.70 2.14 1.87
C VAL A 161 -8.98 2.56 3.15
N THR A 162 -8.30 1.64 3.80
CA THR A 162 -7.28 1.99 4.79
C THR A 162 -5.94 2.15 4.08
N ALA A 163 -5.18 3.19 4.40
CA ALA A 163 -3.88 3.45 3.79
C ALA A 163 -2.77 3.51 4.85
N ILE A 164 -1.61 2.91 4.55
CA ILE A 164 -0.32 3.25 5.16
C ILE A 164 0.43 4.13 4.17
N VAL A 165 0.84 5.32 4.60
CA VAL A 165 1.65 6.27 3.82
C VAL A 165 2.99 6.42 4.50
N VAL A 166 4.07 6.23 3.75
CA VAL A 166 5.45 6.46 4.20
C VAL A 166 6.11 7.46 3.25
N GLU A 167 6.46 8.62 3.78
CA GLU A 167 7.32 9.59 3.11
C GLU A 167 8.74 9.45 3.67
N MET A 168 9.71 9.21 2.79
CA MET A 168 11.09 8.88 3.14
C MET A 168 12.07 9.73 2.33
N ASP A 169 13.31 9.83 2.81
CA ASP A 169 14.37 10.53 2.08
C ASP A 169 14.69 9.79 0.77
N ALA A 170 14.56 10.47 -0.37
CA ALA A 170 14.72 9.80 -1.67
C ALA A 170 16.17 9.43 -1.97
N ALA A 171 17.15 10.13 -1.39
CA ALA A 171 18.57 9.83 -1.61
C ALA A 171 19.00 8.60 -0.80
N ALA A 172 18.52 8.48 0.43
CA ALA A 172 18.69 7.34 1.30
C ALA A 172 18.01 6.10 0.72
N ALA A 173 16.77 6.23 0.22
CA ALA A 173 16.09 5.15 -0.49
C ALA A 173 16.85 4.72 -1.75
N ALA A 174 17.38 5.67 -2.51
CA ALA A 174 18.16 5.39 -3.71
C ALA A 174 19.52 4.75 -3.41
N GLY A 175 20.15 5.00 -2.27
CA GLY A 175 21.45 4.40 -1.94
C GLY A 175 22.57 4.67 -2.97
N GLY A 176 22.44 5.74 -3.76
CA GLY A 176 23.33 6.04 -4.90
C GLY A 176 22.93 5.37 -6.23
N GLY A 177 21.87 4.56 -6.23
CA GLY A 177 21.23 4.01 -7.42
C GLY A 177 20.43 5.04 -8.22
N THR A 178 20.10 4.67 -9.45
CA THR A 178 19.29 5.52 -10.38
C THR A 178 17.98 4.86 -10.79
N THR A 179 17.77 3.61 -10.39
CA THR A 179 16.56 2.83 -10.58
C THR A 179 16.05 2.42 -9.21
N LEU A 180 14.73 2.50 -9.02
CA LEU A 180 14.05 2.01 -7.83
C LEU A 180 12.95 1.05 -8.28
N GLU A 181 13.01 -0.19 -7.80
CA GLU A 181 11.90 -1.13 -7.88
C GLU A 181 11.26 -1.20 -6.50
N VAL A 182 9.94 -1.02 -6.43
CA VAL A 182 9.19 -0.98 -5.18
C VAL A 182 8.04 -1.96 -5.26
N TRP A 183 7.89 -2.81 -4.25
CA TRP A 183 6.75 -3.71 -4.09
C TRP A 183 6.35 -3.81 -2.62
N THR A 184 5.21 -4.42 -2.36
CA THR A 184 4.64 -4.55 -1.02
C THR A 184 4.29 -6.01 -0.71
N SER A 185 4.26 -6.35 0.57
CA SER A 185 3.76 -7.64 1.05
C SER A 185 3.03 -7.50 2.38
N THR A 186 2.14 -8.43 2.67
CA THR A 186 1.53 -8.61 3.99
C THR A 186 1.83 -10.02 4.52
N GLY A 187 1.92 -10.16 5.83
CA GLY A 187 2.07 -11.45 6.50
C GLY A 187 1.51 -11.45 7.91
N ARG A 188 0.97 -12.59 8.35
CA ARG A 188 0.47 -12.78 9.71
C ARG A 188 1.61 -13.09 10.68
N LEU A 189 1.65 -12.39 11.81
CA LEU A 189 2.55 -12.63 12.93
C LEU A 189 2.10 -13.88 13.67
N GLY A 190 2.82 -14.99 13.48
CA GLY A 190 2.43 -16.30 13.96
C GLY A 190 1.53 -17.00 12.95
N ALA A 191 2.14 -17.75 12.04
CA ALA A 191 1.39 -18.67 11.19
C ALA A 191 0.63 -19.70 12.07
N PRO A 192 -0.51 -20.25 11.61
CA PRO A 192 -1.16 -21.36 12.31
C PRO A 192 -0.23 -22.58 12.52
#